data_AF-A0ABD5PCM9-F1
#
_entry.id   AF-A0ABD5PCM9-F1
#
_cell.length_a   1.000
_cell.length_b   1.000
_cell.length_c   1.000
_cell.angle_alpha   90.00
_cell.angle_beta   90.00
_cell.angle_gamma   90.00
#
_symmetry.space_group_name_H-M   'P 1'
#
loop_
_entity.id
_entity.type
_entity.pdbx_description
1 polymer ?
#
loop_
_entity_poly.entity_id
_entity_poly.type
_entity_poly.pdbx_seq_one_letter_code
_entity_poly.pdbx_strand_id
1 'polypeptide(L)'
;MSVELPFAPVDAIIRRNAGDLRVSADAAEELARRIQTHGATLAESAAEQAAAEGRKTLMADDFGVEQVVERSSLELPVAPVDRIARLHIGDRYRVAMEARIALADILEDYADNVAGAAATLARHADRRTIQAEDIETYFALFE
;
A
#
# COMPACT_ATOMS: atom_id res chain seq x y z
N MET A 1 4.75 9.76 13.14
CA MET A 1 3.37 9.53 12.68
C MET A 1 3.09 8.05 12.88
N SER A 2 1.98 7.66 13.48
CA SER A 2 1.63 6.24 13.61
C SER A 2 1.28 5.65 12.24
N VAL A 3 1.63 4.39 12.02
CA VAL A 3 1.26 3.66 10.81
C VAL A 3 -0.09 2.99 11.03
N GLU A 4 -0.99 3.10 10.06
CA GLU A 4 -2.37 2.60 10.14
C GLU A 4 -2.48 1.09 9.90
N LEU A 5 -1.60 0.55 9.06
CA LEU A 5 -1.59 -0.87 8.71
C LEU A 5 -1.05 -1.72 9.85
N PRO A 6 -1.71 -2.85 10.18
CA PRO A 6 -1.15 -3.82 11.10
C PRO A 6 0.12 -4.45 10.52
N PHE A 7 1.03 -4.87 11.40
CA PHE A 7 2.28 -5.51 11.02
C PHE A 7 2.08 -6.80 10.18
N ALA A 8 1.18 -7.68 10.62
CA ALA A 8 1.08 -9.03 10.07
C ALA A 8 0.70 -9.10 8.58
N PRO A 9 -0.31 -8.36 8.07
CA PRO A 9 -0.60 -8.31 6.63
C PRO A 9 0.59 -7.84 5.78
N VAL A 10 1.32 -6.82 6.25
CA VAL A 10 2.46 -6.28 5.51
C VAL A 10 3.63 -7.27 5.51
N ASP A 11 3.91 -7.89 6.66
CA ASP A 11 4.90 -8.96 6.77
C ASP A 11 4.53 -10.18 5.89
N ALA A 12 3.25 -10.53 5.79
CA ALA A 12 2.77 -11.61 4.92
C ALA A 12 3.05 -11.32 3.43
N ILE A 13 2.82 -10.08 2.98
CA ILE A 13 3.14 -9.64 1.61
C ILE A 13 4.66 -9.74 1.34
N ILE A 14 5.50 -9.32 2.30
CA ILE A 14 6.95 -9.48 2.11
C ILE A 14 7.33 -10.97 2.05
N ARG A 15 6.77 -11.79 2.95
CA ARG A 15 7.08 -13.23 3.00
C ARG A 15 6.67 -13.98 1.75
N ARG A 16 5.53 -13.66 1.12
CA ARG A 16 5.13 -14.34 -0.14
C ARG A 16 6.10 -14.07 -1.29
N ASN A 17 6.86 -12.98 -1.23
CA ASN A 17 7.90 -12.62 -2.20
C ASN A 17 9.33 -13.00 -1.77
N ALA A 18 9.53 -13.39 -0.51
CA ALA A 18 10.85 -13.58 0.09
C ALA A 18 11.56 -14.87 -0.34
N GLY A 19 10.82 -15.90 -0.76
CA GLY A 19 11.39 -17.24 -0.99
C GLY A 19 11.91 -17.85 0.32
N ASP A 20 13.22 -18.15 0.38
CA ASP A 20 13.88 -18.69 1.58
C ASP A 20 14.51 -17.61 2.49
N LEU A 21 14.37 -16.32 2.13
CA LEU A 21 14.88 -15.21 2.92
C LEU A 21 14.05 -15.01 4.20
N ARG A 22 14.73 -14.58 5.27
CA ARG A 22 14.06 -14.06 6.46
C ARG A 22 13.59 -12.63 6.21
N VAL A 23 12.65 -12.16 7.02
CA VAL A 23 12.13 -10.79 6.97
C VAL A 23 12.34 -10.16 8.34
N SER A 24 12.98 -8.98 8.40
CA SER A 24 13.10 -8.23 9.64
C SER A 24 11.80 -7.50 9.96
N ALA A 25 11.56 -7.22 11.24
CA ALA A 25 10.39 -6.43 11.65
C ALA A 25 10.44 -5.01 11.04
N ASP A 26 11.63 -4.41 11.01
CA ASP A 26 11.83 -3.07 10.46
C ASP A 26 11.52 -2.99 8.96
N ALA A 27 11.71 -4.07 8.19
CA ALA A 27 11.34 -4.12 6.77
C ALA A 27 9.82 -4.00 6.58
N ALA A 28 9.04 -4.71 7.39
CA ALA A 28 7.59 -4.61 7.37
C ALA A 28 7.11 -3.24 7.87
N GLU A 29 7.77 -2.66 8.86
CA GLU A 29 7.44 -1.31 9.33
C GLU A 29 7.70 -0.25 8.25
N GLU A 30 8.87 -0.29 7.60
CA GLU A 30 9.20 0.66 6.53
C GLU A 30 8.27 0.52 5.33
N LEU A 31 7.97 -0.71 4.89
CA LEU A 31 7.01 -0.93 3.82
C LEU A 31 5.61 -0.41 4.20
N ALA A 32 5.17 -0.61 5.44
CA ALA A 32 3.88 -0.11 5.90
C ALA A 32 3.79 1.43 5.87
N ARG A 33 4.89 2.13 6.20
CA ARG A 33 4.97 3.60 6.05
C ARG A 33 4.86 4.02 4.58
N ARG A 34 5.60 3.35 3.69
CA ARG A 34 5.59 3.63 2.24
C ARG A 34 4.20 3.41 1.63
N ILE A 35 3.54 2.32 1.99
CA ILE A 35 2.15 2.04 1.59
C ILE A 35 1.21 3.16 2.08
N GLN A 36 1.33 3.59 3.34
CA GLN A 36 0.50 4.65 3.89
C GLN A 36 0.67 5.98 3.14
N THR A 37 1.91 6.40 2.90
CA THR A 37 2.17 7.63 2.16
C THR A 37 1.61 7.53 0.74
N HIS A 38 1.88 6.42 0.03
CA HIS A 38 1.38 6.23 -1.32
C HIS A 38 -0.15 6.21 -1.40
N GLY A 39 -0.81 5.49 -0.48
CA GLY A 39 -2.27 5.42 -0.42
C GLY A 39 -2.95 6.75 -0.09
N ALA A 40 -2.34 7.56 0.78
CA ALA A 40 -2.85 8.90 1.07
C ALA A 40 -2.76 9.80 -0.16
N THR A 41 -1.65 9.76 -0.90
CA THR A 41 -1.48 10.52 -2.16
C THR A 41 -2.47 10.07 -3.24
N LEU A 42 -2.68 8.77 -3.42
CA LEU A 42 -3.69 8.25 -4.35
C LEU A 42 -5.10 8.75 -3.98
N ALA A 43 -5.42 8.79 -2.68
CA ALA A 43 -6.71 9.27 -2.22
C ALA A 43 -6.90 10.79 -2.45
N GLU A 44 -5.84 11.59 -2.32
CA GLU A 44 -5.87 13.02 -2.70
C GLU A 44 -6.22 13.18 -4.18
N SER A 45 -5.52 12.47 -5.06
CA SER A 45 -5.81 12.51 -6.51
C SER A 45 -7.23 12.04 -6.82
N ALA A 46 -7.69 10.96 -6.19
CA ALA A 46 -9.06 10.47 -6.35
C ALA A 46 -10.11 11.48 -5.84
N ALA A 47 -9.81 12.21 -4.77
CA ALA A 47 -10.68 13.28 -4.27
C ALA A 47 -10.75 14.47 -5.23
N GLU A 48 -9.65 14.81 -5.91
CA GLU A 48 -9.62 15.81 -6.96
C GLU A 48 -10.50 15.40 -8.16
N GLN A 49 -10.41 14.14 -8.60
CA GLN A 49 -11.27 13.61 -9.68
C GLN A 49 -12.75 13.67 -9.30
N ALA A 50 -13.10 13.16 -8.11
CA ALA A 50 -14.47 13.24 -7.61
C ALA A 50 -14.98 14.68 -7.54
N ALA A 51 -14.14 15.62 -7.11
CA ALA A 51 -14.50 17.04 -7.03
C ALA A 51 -14.67 17.69 -8.41
N ALA A 52 -13.84 17.34 -9.39
CA ALA A 52 -13.95 17.80 -10.77
C ALA A 52 -15.29 17.36 -11.41
N GLU A 53 -15.82 16.21 -10.99
CA GLU A 53 -17.15 15.71 -11.37
C GLU A 53 -18.30 16.20 -10.48
N GLY A 54 -18.02 17.10 -9.52
CA GLY A 54 -19.02 17.64 -8.61
C GLY A 54 -19.52 16.65 -7.54
N ARG A 55 -18.80 15.55 -7.33
CA ARG A 55 -19.09 14.51 -6.32
C ARG A 55 -18.29 14.76 -5.04
N LYS A 56 -18.77 14.20 -3.92
CA LYS A 56 -18.09 14.19 -2.61
C LYS A 56 -17.76 12.77 -2.11
N THR A 57 -18.00 11.77 -2.95
CA THR A 57 -17.75 10.37 -2.63
C THR A 57 -16.76 9.84 -3.67
N LEU A 58 -15.61 9.38 -3.20
CA LEU A 58 -14.62 8.67 -4.00
C LEU A 58 -15.20 7.28 -4.34
N MET A 59 -15.16 6.97 -5.63
CA MET A 59 -15.56 5.71 -6.25
C MET A 59 -14.32 4.96 -6.72
N ALA A 60 -14.46 3.68 -7.08
CA ALA A 60 -13.36 2.87 -7.60
C ALA A 60 -12.74 3.50 -8.87
N ASP A 61 -13.59 4.01 -9.76
CA ASP A 61 -13.19 4.71 -10.99
C ASP A 61 -12.30 5.94 -10.72
N ASP A 62 -12.45 6.61 -9.56
CA ASP A 62 -11.60 7.75 -9.19
C ASP A 62 -10.13 7.31 -8.94
N PHE A 63 -9.91 6.03 -8.68
CA PHE A 63 -8.59 5.39 -8.60
C PHE A 63 -8.16 4.73 -9.92
N GLY A 64 -8.94 4.88 -10.99
CA GLY A 64 -8.70 4.25 -12.29
C GLY A 64 -9.08 2.77 -12.35
N VAL A 65 -9.91 2.28 -11.43
CA VAL A 65 -10.31 0.87 -11.33
C VAL A 65 -11.76 0.69 -11.79
N GLU A 66 -11.95 0.05 -12.93
CA GLU A 66 -13.28 -0.24 -13.49
C GLU A 66 -13.94 -1.49 -12.88
N GLN A 67 -13.12 -2.45 -12.41
CA GLN A 67 -13.59 -3.71 -11.84
C GLN A 67 -12.88 -3.97 -10.52
N VAL A 68 -13.66 -4.12 -9.45
CA VAL A 68 -13.15 -4.31 -8.11
C VAL A 68 -13.08 -5.80 -7.78
N VAL A 69 -11.94 -6.24 -7.25
CA VAL A 69 -11.72 -7.63 -6.79
C VAL A 69 -12.60 -7.97 -5.58
N GLU A 70 -12.73 -9.26 -5.27
CA GLU A 70 -13.41 -9.67 -4.06
C GLU A 70 -12.60 -9.29 -2.82
N ARG A 71 -13.24 -8.68 -1.82
CA ARG A 71 -12.56 -8.29 -0.56
C ARG A 71 -11.80 -9.44 0.12
N SER A 72 -12.26 -10.69 -0.04
CA SER A 72 -11.63 -11.87 0.56
C SER A 72 -10.33 -12.31 -0.13
N SER A 73 -10.01 -11.79 -1.32
CA SER A 73 -8.73 -12.08 -1.98
C SER A 73 -7.58 -11.18 -1.49
N LEU A 74 -7.89 -10.14 -0.72
CA LEU A 74 -6.94 -9.14 -0.23
C LEU A 74 -6.31 -9.57 1.09
N GLU A 75 -5.00 -9.40 1.20
CA GLU A 75 -4.23 -9.51 2.43
C GLU A 75 -4.33 -8.22 3.27
N LEU A 76 -4.29 -7.04 2.63
CA LEU A 76 -4.39 -5.76 3.30
C LEU A 76 -5.82 -5.53 3.81
N PRO A 77 -5.98 -5.20 5.10
CA PRO A 77 -7.30 -5.00 5.68
C PRO A 77 -7.93 -3.68 5.22
N VAL A 78 -9.12 -3.78 4.62
CA VAL A 78 -9.89 -2.64 4.07
C VAL A 78 -10.13 -1.50 5.08
N ALA A 79 -10.32 -1.80 6.36
CA ALA A 79 -10.61 -0.76 7.35
C ALA A 79 -9.38 0.13 7.66
N PRO A 80 -8.18 -0.42 7.92
CA PRO A 80 -6.94 0.36 7.89
C PRO A 80 -6.69 1.13 6.59
N VAL A 81 -6.97 0.54 5.43
CA VAL A 81 -6.84 1.23 4.14
C VAL A 81 -7.79 2.44 4.03
N ASP A 82 -9.04 2.32 4.51
CA ASP A 82 -9.96 3.47 4.60
C ASP A 82 -9.44 4.58 5.51
N ARG A 83 -8.72 4.25 6.59
CA ARG A 83 -8.08 5.28 7.44
C ARG A 83 -6.92 5.97 6.74
N ILE A 84 -6.11 5.22 5.98
CA ILE A 84 -5.06 5.79 5.11
C ILE A 84 -5.67 6.77 4.11
N ALA A 85 -6.73 6.36 3.40
CA ALA A 85 -7.40 7.19 2.41
C ALA A 85 -7.91 8.53 2.98
N ARG A 86 -8.20 8.58 4.28
CA ARG A 86 -8.75 9.75 4.97
C ARG A 86 -7.69 10.72 5.51
N LEU A 87 -6.41 10.34 5.51
CA LEU A 87 -5.35 11.11 6.17
C LEU A 87 -5.28 12.56 5.66
N HIS A 88 -5.44 12.78 4.35
CA HIS A 88 -5.22 14.10 3.75
C HIS A 88 -6.44 14.72 3.05
N ILE A 89 -7.51 13.95 2.81
CA ILE A 89 -8.69 14.47 2.10
C ILE A 89 -9.68 15.19 3.03
N GLY A 90 -9.58 14.97 4.35
CA GLY A 90 -10.45 15.56 5.36
C GLY A 90 -11.90 15.03 5.36
N ASP A 91 -12.68 15.43 6.35
CA ASP A 91 -14.00 14.82 6.66
C ASP A 91 -15.11 15.12 5.65
N ARG A 92 -14.88 16.04 4.70
CA ARG A 92 -15.88 16.41 3.67
C ARG A 92 -16.06 15.34 2.61
N TYR A 93 -15.08 14.46 2.44
CA TYR A 93 -15.11 13.39 1.45
C TYR A 93 -15.48 12.05 2.09
N ARG A 94 -16.24 11.26 1.34
CA ARG A 94 -16.58 9.89 1.68
C ARG A 94 -15.81 8.96 0.75
N VAL A 95 -15.49 7.77 1.22
CA VAL A 95 -14.87 6.72 0.41
C VAL A 95 -15.88 5.58 0.31
N ALA A 96 -16.32 5.25 -0.90
CA ALA A 96 -17.23 4.13 -1.14
C ALA A 96 -16.58 2.80 -0.73
N MET A 97 -17.38 1.75 -0.45
CA MET A 97 -16.81 0.44 -0.10
C MET A 97 -15.91 -0.09 -1.22
N GLU A 98 -16.39 -0.06 -2.45
CA GLU A 98 -15.65 -0.48 -3.65
C GLU A 98 -14.36 0.32 -3.84
N ALA A 99 -14.38 1.64 -3.59
CA ALA A 99 -13.19 2.47 -3.61
C ALA A 99 -12.13 2.05 -2.58
N ARG A 100 -12.54 1.63 -1.37
CA ARG A 100 -11.61 1.14 -0.34
C ARG A 100 -11.00 -0.19 -0.73
N ILE A 101 -11.77 -1.06 -1.38
CA ILE A 101 -11.30 -2.36 -1.87
C ILE A 101 -10.33 -2.13 -3.04
N ALA A 102 -10.69 -1.26 -3.99
CA ALA A 102 -9.81 -0.88 -5.10
C ALA A 102 -8.48 -0.28 -4.62
N LEU A 103 -8.52 0.61 -3.62
CA LEU A 103 -7.29 1.15 -3.04
C LEU A 103 -6.47 0.06 -2.34
N ALA A 104 -7.09 -0.87 -1.62
CA ALA A 104 -6.38 -1.95 -0.97
C ALA A 104 -5.67 -2.86 -1.98
N ASP A 105 -6.32 -3.16 -3.10
CA ASP A 105 -5.78 -3.92 -4.23
C ASP A 105 -4.55 -3.22 -4.85
N ILE A 106 -4.68 -1.93 -5.19
CA ILE A 106 -3.55 -1.12 -5.70
C ILE A 106 -2.37 -1.11 -4.72
N LEU A 107 -2.64 -0.97 -3.43
CA LEU A 107 -1.61 -0.94 -2.40
C LEU A 107 -0.95 -2.30 -2.17
N GLU A 108 -1.66 -3.40 -2.37
CA GLU A 108 -1.08 -4.75 -2.36
C GLU A 108 -0.15 -4.97 -3.54
N ASP A 109 -0.58 -4.61 -4.75
CA ASP A 109 0.25 -4.70 -5.95
C ASP A 109 1.52 -3.86 -5.80
N TYR A 110 1.38 -2.64 -5.28
CA TYR A 110 2.52 -1.80 -4.92
C TYR A 110 3.45 -2.49 -3.91
N ALA A 111 2.90 -3.06 -2.84
CA ALA A 111 3.66 -3.73 -1.80
C ALA A 111 4.37 -5.00 -2.31
N ASP A 112 3.74 -5.77 -3.19
CA ASP A 112 4.34 -6.93 -3.84
C ASP A 112 5.54 -6.55 -4.69
N ASN A 113 5.40 -5.51 -5.52
CA ASN A 113 6.49 -5.02 -6.36
C ASN A 113 7.69 -4.59 -5.52
N VAL A 114 7.46 -3.83 -4.45
CA VAL A 114 8.51 -3.39 -3.52
C VAL A 114 9.13 -4.60 -2.81
N ALA A 115 8.34 -5.55 -2.33
CA ALA A 115 8.82 -6.73 -1.64
C ALA A 115 9.68 -7.63 -2.55
N GLY A 116 9.28 -7.83 -3.80
CA GLY A 116 10.05 -8.59 -4.78
C GLY A 116 11.39 -7.94 -5.11
N ALA A 117 11.40 -6.60 -5.24
CA ALA A 117 12.64 -5.85 -5.43
C ALA A 117 13.55 -5.93 -4.20
N ALA A 118 12.99 -5.77 -2.99
CA ALA A 118 13.74 -5.88 -1.73
C ALA A 118 14.36 -7.27 -1.53
N ALA A 119 13.64 -8.33 -1.89
CA ALA A 119 14.18 -9.69 -1.89
C ALA A 119 15.36 -9.84 -2.88
N THR A 120 15.29 -9.17 -4.02
CA THR A 120 16.38 -9.15 -5.02
C THR A 120 17.59 -8.39 -4.51
N LEU A 121 17.39 -7.23 -3.88
CA LEU A 121 18.45 -6.42 -3.26
C LEU A 121 19.16 -7.18 -2.14
N ALA A 122 18.41 -7.84 -1.25
CA ALA A 122 18.97 -8.65 -0.18
C ALA A 122 19.85 -9.79 -0.72
N ARG A 123 19.41 -10.47 -1.79
CA ARG A 123 20.22 -11.49 -2.47
C ARG A 123 21.47 -10.93 -3.11
N HIS A 124 21.37 -9.76 -3.76
CA HIS A 124 22.53 -9.12 -4.39
C HIS A 124 23.57 -8.67 -3.36
N ALA A 125 23.14 -8.33 -2.14
CA ALA A 125 24.00 -8.02 -1.02
C ALA A 125 24.51 -9.26 -0.25
N ASP A 126 24.31 -10.48 -0.78
CA ASP A 126 24.65 -11.77 -0.14
C ASP A 126 24.04 -11.94 1.27
N ARG A 127 22.90 -11.29 1.54
CA ARG A 127 22.19 -11.37 2.82
C ARG A 127 21.11 -12.46 2.80
N ARG A 128 20.82 -13.02 3.99
CA ARG A 128 19.74 -14.00 4.22
C ARG A 128 18.48 -13.42 4.86
N THR A 129 18.44 -12.10 5.03
CA THR A 129 17.35 -11.37 5.67
C THR A 129 17.07 -10.11 4.85
N ILE A 130 15.82 -9.93 4.44
CA ILE A 130 15.30 -8.67 3.91
C ILE A 130 15.22 -7.68 5.07
N GLN A 131 15.88 -6.54 4.91
CA GLN A 131 15.96 -5.47 5.89
C GLN A 131 15.24 -4.21 5.41
N ALA A 132 15.01 -3.25 6.32
CA ALA A 132 14.45 -1.95 5.97
C ALA A 132 15.28 -1.25 4.87
N GLU A 133 16.61 -1.36 4.93
CA GLU A 133 17.52 -0.80 3.91
C GLU A 133 17.22 -1.30 2.49
N ASP A 134 16.69 -2.52 2.32
CA ASP A 134 16.30 -3.03 0.99
C ASP A 134 15.07 -2.29 0.45
N ILE A 135 14.11 -1.98 1.33
CA ILE A 135 12.92 -1.21 1.00
C ILE A 135 13.31 0.23 0.70
N GLU A 136 14.14 0.84 1.54
CA GLU A 136 14.65 2.22 1.34
C GLU A 136 15.43 2.35 0.03
N THR A 137 16.31 1.38 -0.25
CA THR A 137 17.13 1.35 -1.47
C THR A 137 16.26 1.24 -2.72
N TYR A 138 15.17 0.45 -2.70
CA TYR A 138 14.24 0.40 -3.81
C TYR A 138 13.76 1.80 -4.20
N PHE A 139 13.31 2.61 -3.23
CA PHE A 139 12.83 3.96 -3.52
C PHE A 139 13.96 4.93 -3.92
N ALA A 140 15.13 4.83 -3.29
CA ALA A 140 16.28 5.66 -3.64
C ALA A 140 16.80 5.46 -5.08
N LEU A 141 16.39 4.37 -5.76
CA LEU A 141 16.71 4.13 -7.17
C LEU A 141 15.74 4.81 -8.15
N PHE A 142 14.56 5.23 -7.69
CA PHE A 142 13.51 5.83 -8.52
C PHE A 142 13.15 7.28 -8.12
N GLU A 143 13.72 7.79 -7.02
CA GLU A 143 13.71 9.20 -6.62
C GLU A 143 14.90 9.97 -7.23
#